data_AF-A0A5E4KLU6-F1
#
_entry.id   AF-A0A5E4KLU6-F1
#
_cell.length_a   1.000
_cell.length_b   1.000
_cell.length_c   1.000
_cell.angle_alpha   90.00
_cell.angle_beta   90.00
_cell.angle_gamma   90.00
#
_symmetry.space_group_name_H-M   'P 1'
#
loop_
_entity.id
_entity.type
_entity.pdbx_description
1 polymer ?
#
loop_
_entity_poly.entity_id
_entity_poly.type
_entity_poly.pdbx_seq_one_letter_code
_entity_poly.pdbx_strand_id
1 'polypeptide(L)'
;MEVKDIGLAAVMIISSMVITYKWLTRLGDSDPVIIISSMLLVGSLAIMIILLDARLRSLEEALDSKERSIRINIKGVEENLENKMEELSKNTTSTIGEFSKRLYR
;
A
#
# COMPACT_ATOMS: atom_id res chain seq x y z
N MET A 1 3.77 13.97 -2.47
CA MET A 1 4.91 14.60 -1.77
C MET A 1 4.64 16.09 -1.73
N GLU A 2 4.54 16.70 -0.56
CA GLU A 2 4.42 18.16 -0.50
C GLU A 2 5.74 18.78 -0.96
N VAL A 3 5.69 19.99 -1.52
CA VAL A 3 6.90 20.72 -1.94
C VAL A 3 7.88 20.91 -0.78
N LYS A 4 7.36 20.98 0.46
CA LYS A 4 8.14 20.98 1.70
C LYS A 4 8.95 19.70 1.91
N ASP A 5 8.37 18.53 1.65
CA ASP A 5 9.04 17.23 1.84
C ASP A 5 10.23 17.08 0.89
N ILE A 6 10.07 17.56 -0.35
CA ILE A 6 11.13 17.58 -1.36
C ILE A 6 12.26 18.52 -0.93
N GLY A 7 11.91 19.71 -0.43
CA GLY A 7 12.90 20.67 0.07
C GLY A 7 13.70 20.14 1.26
N LEU A 8 13.01 19.52 2.23
CA LEU A 8 13.65 18.91 3.40
C LEU A 8 14.54 17.72 3.01
N ALA A 9 14.10 16.88 2.07
CA ALA A 9 14.91 15.77 1.55
C ALA A 9 16.17 16.28 0.82
N ALA A 10 16.07 17.35 0.05
CA ALA A 10 17.22 17.97 -0.62
C ALA A 10 18.23 18.53 0.40
N VAL A 11 17.76 19.23 1.44
CA VAL A 11 18.61 19.71 2.53
C VAL A 11 19.30 18.56 3.26
N MET A 12 18.59 17.47 3.51
CA MET A 12 19.15 16.27 4.13
C MET A 12 20.28 15.66 3.29
N ILE A 13 20.08 15.51 1.98
CA ILE A 13 21.10 14.99 1.05
C ILE A 13 22.35 15.86 1.08
N ILE A 14 22.19 17.18 0.88
CA ILE A 14 23.30 18.13 0.82
C ILE A 14 24.06 18.13 2.14
N SER A 15 23.34 18.17 3.27
CA SER A 15 23.93 18.16 4.60
C SER A 15 24.74 16.88 4.85
N SER A 16 24.17 15.72 4.53
CA SER A 16 24.84 14.43 4.69
C SER A 16 26.12 14.35 3.86
N MET A 17 26.07 14.80 2.60
CA MET A 17 27.22 14.82 1.70
C MET A 17 28.34 15.76 2.18
N VAL A 18 27.99 16.95 2.67
CA VAL A 18 28.94 17.93 3.22
C VAL A 18 29.60 17.40 4.50
N ILE A 19 28.82 16.75 5.38
CA ILE A 19 29.34 16.15 6.62
C ILE A 19 30.34 15.05 6.27
N THR A 20 30.01 14.12 5.36
CA THR A 20 30.92 13.05 4.95
C THR A 20 32.22 13.60 4.37
N TYR A 21 32.15 14.62 3.52
CA TYR A 21 33.34 15.27 2.96
C TYR A 21 34.22 15.93 4.03
N LYS A 22 33.63 16.79 4.88
CA LYS A 22 34.37 17.51 5.93
C LYS A 22 34.90 16.57 7.02
N TRP A 23 34.19 15.50 7.30
CA TRP A 23 34.60 14.52 8.29
C TRP A 23 35.78 13.68 7.80
N LEU A 24 35.71 13.20 6.55
CA LEU A 24 36.77 12.38 5.98
C LEU A 24 38.05 13.18 5.76
N THR A 25 37.96 14.37 5.19
CA THR A 25 39.11 15.28 5.03
C THR A 25 39.75 15.73 6.34
N ARG A 26 39.04 15.62 7.48
CA ARG A 26 39.58 15.94 8.81
C ARG A 26 40.44 14.81 9.40
N LEU A 27 40.33 13.58 8.91
CA LEU A 27 41.03 12.40 9.42
C LEU A 27 42.48 12.24 8.89
N GLY A 28 42.95 13.13 8.01
CA GLY A 28 44.31 13.11 7.47
C GLY A 28 44.33 12.99 5.94
N ASP A 29 45.45 12.54 5.38
CA ASP A 29 45.68 12.35 3.94
C ASP A 29 44.74 11.27 3.41
N SER A 30 43.53 11.70 3.07
CA SER A 30 42.42 10.84 2.71
C SER A 30 42.51 10.56 1.22
N ASP A 31 42.68 9.28 0.88
CA ASP A 31 42.70 8.83 -0.51
C ASP A 31 41.46 9.39 -1.25
N PRO A 32 41.65 10.13 -2.37
CA PRO A 32 40.55 10.66 -3.17
C PRO A 32 39.50 9.60 -3.54
N VAL A 33 39.91 8.34 -3.72
CA VAL A 33 39.02 7.22 -4.03
C VAL A 33 38.05 6.95 -2.88
N ILE A 34 38.51 7.03 -1.63
CA ILE A 34 37.66 6.83 -0.44
C ILE A 34 36.63 7.96 -0.34
N ILE A 35 37.04 9.20 -0.62
CA ILE A 35 36.13 10.36 -0.60
C ILE A 35 35.02 10.19 -1.62
N ILE A 36 35.37 9.88 -2.88
CA ILE A 36 34.39 9.71 -3.96
C ILE A 36 33.47 8.53 -3.67
N SER A 37 34.02 7.39 -3.21
CA SER A 37 33.23 6.20 -2.89
C SER A 37 32.25 6.45 -1.73
N SER A 38 32.69 7.17 -0.70
CA SER A 38 31.84 7.54 0.45
C SER A 38 30.72 8.50 0.03
N MET A 39 31.03 9.50 -0.81
CA MET A 39 30.03 10.41 -1.37
C MET A 39 28.99 9.66 -2.21
N LEU A 40 29.43 8.72 -3.03
CA LEU A 40 28.54 7.91 -3.87
C LEU A 40 27.65 7.00 -3.02
N LEU A 41 28.19 6.39 -1.96
CA LEU A 41 27.43 5.57 -1.01
C LEU A 41 26.33 6.40 -0.34
N VAL A 42 26.69 7.54 0.24
CA VAL A 42 25.74 8.40 0.96
C VAL A 42 24.68 8.95 0.01
N GLY A 43 25.06 9.36 -1.20
CA GLY A 43 24.13 9.81 -2.23
C GLY A 43 23.15 8.70 -2.65
N SER A 44 23.64 7.48 -2.89
CA SER A 44 22.81 6.32 -3.23
C SER A 44 21.83 5.98 -2.10
N LEU A 45 22.30 6.00 -0.85
CA LEU A 45 21.47 5.73 0.32
C LEU A 45 20.33 6.75 0.43
N ALA A 46 20.62 8.03 0.22
CA ALA A 46 19.60 9.07 0.28
C ALA A 46 18.57 8.94 -0.86
N ILE A 47 19.00 8.60 -2.08
CA ILE A 47 18.09 8.31 -3.20
C ILE A 47 17.20 7.11 -2.88
N MET A 48 17.77 6.05 -2.30
CA MET A 48 17.04 4.85 -1.90
C MET A 48 15.93 5.18 -0.89
N ILE A 49 16.21 6.04 0.10
CA ILE A 49 15.21 6.48 1.09
C ILE A 49 14.04 7.20 0.40
N ILE A 50 14.31 8.09 -0.56
CA ILE A 50 13.26 8.78 -1.32
C ILE A 50 12.43 7.78 -2.13
N LEU A 51 13.08 6.80 -2.76
CA LEU A 51 12.38 5.79 -3.55
C LEU A 51 11.50 4.90 -2.67
N LEU A 52 11.92 4.61 -1.44
CA LEU A 52 11.12 3.86 -0.47
C LEU A 52 9.87 4.63 -0.05
N ASP A 53 9.96 5.94 0.21
CA ASP A 53 8.77 6.77 0.52
C ASP A 53 7.74 6.72 -0.61
N ALA A 54 8.21 6.88 -1.86
CA ALA A 54 7.34 6.81 -3.03
C ALA A 54 6.67 5.44 -3.18
N ARG A 55 7.41 4.34 -2.94
CA ARG A 55 6.87 2.98 -2.98
C ARG A 55 5.84 2.75 -1.88
N LEU A 56 6.09 3.22 -0.66
CA LEU A 56 5.18 3.09 0.46
C LEU A 56 3.85 3.80 0.18
N ARG A 57 3.88 5.03 -0.36
CA ARG A 57 2.67 5.75 -0.76
C ARG A 57 1.86 4.97 -1.81
N SER A 58 2.53 4.40 -2.83
CA SER A 58 1.84 3.60 -3.84
C SER A 58 1.20 2.32 -3.27
N LEU A 59 1.83 1.72 -2.25
CA LEU A 59 1.29 0.56 -1.56
C LEU A 59 0.08 0.93 -0.71
N GLU A 60 0.12 2.08 -0.05
CA GLU A 60 -0.99 2.60 0.74
C GLU A 60 -2.21 2.86 -0.14
N GLU A 61 -2.04 3.50 -1.30
CA GLU A 61 -3.11 3.71 -2.28
C GLU A 61 -3.68 2.38 -2.82
N ALA A 62 -2.81 1.40 -3.11
CA ALA A 62 -3.23 0.07 -3.55
C ALA A 62 -3.99 -0.70 -2.46
N LEU A 63 -3.60 -0.54 -1.20
CA LEU A 63 -4.27 -1.14 -0.04
C LEU A 63 -5.64 -0.50 0.19
N ASP A 64 -5.75 0.82 0.14
CA ASP A 64 -7.01 1.54 0.32
C ASP A 64 -8.02 1.18 -0.79
N SER A 65 -7.55 1.10 -2.04
CA SER A 65 -8.35 0.59 -3.16
C SER A 65 -8.81 -0.86 -2.93
N LYS A 66 -7.93 -1.72 -2.40
CA LYS A 66 -8.29 -3.10 -2.08
C LYS A 66 -9.33 -3.17 -0.97
N GLU A 67 -9.17 -2.39 0.11
CA GLU A 67 -10.14 -2.35 1.22
C GLU A 67 -11.53 -1.94 0.71
N ARG A 68 -11.59 -0.88 -0.12
CA ARG A 68 -12.84 -0.43 -0.74
C ARG A 68 -13.47 -1.52 -1.62
N SER A 69 -12.67 -2.21 -2.43
CA SER A 69 -13.17 -3.31 -3.27
C SER A 69 -13.68 -4.50 -2.45
N ILE A 70 -13.01 -4.85 -1.35
CA ILE A 70 -13.45 -5.91 -0.43
C ILE A 70 -14.81 -5.54 0.17
N ARG A 71 -14.97 -4.28 0.62
CA ARG A 71 -16.23 -3.79 1.18
C ARG A 71 -17.39 -3.86 0.17
N ILE A 72 -17.15 -3.50 -1.09
CA ILE A 72 -18.15 -3.59 -2.16
C ILE A 72 -18.49 -5.06 -2.46
N ASN A 73 -17.49 -5.92 -2.56
CA ASN A 73 -17.70 -7.35 -2.80
C ASN A 73 -18.49 -8.01 -1.67
N ILE A 74 -18.22 -7.67 -0.40
CA ILE A 74 -18.99 -8.20 0.73
C ILE A 74 -20.46 -7.82 0.61
N LYS A 75 -20.78 -6.55 0.28
CA LYS A 75 -22.16 -6.11 0.04
C LYS A 75 -22.81 -6.86 -1.12
N GLY A 76 -22.08 -7.06 -2.22
CA GLY A 76 -22.58 -7.83 -3.36
C GLY A 76 -22.80 -9.31 -3.02
N VAL A 77 -21.95 -9.91 -2.19
CA VAL A 77 -22.13 -11.28 -1.70
C VAL A 77 -23.33 -11.39 -0.76
N GLU A 78 -23.53 -10.41 0.12
CA GLU A 78 -24.69 -10.33 1.02
C GLU A 78 -26.00 -10.22 0.23
N GLU A 79 -26.08 -9.32 -0.75
CA GLU A 79 -27.25 -9.16 -1.63
C GLU A 79 -27.52 -10.42 -2.47
N ASN A 80 -26.47 -11.08 -2.99
CA ASN A 80 -26.62 -12.36 -3.70
C ASN A 80 -27.09 -13.50 -2.77
N LEU A 81 -26.66 -13.50 -1.50
CA LEU A 81 -27.10 -14.46 -0.50
C LEU A 81 -28.56 -14.24 -0.12
N GLU A 82 -28.97 -12.99 0.10
CA GLU A 82 -30.35 -12.61 0.42
C GLU A 82 -31.30 -13.02 -0.72
N ASN A 83 -30.97 -12.69 -1.96
CA ASN A 83 -31.74 -13.09 -3.14
C ASN A 83 -31.87 -14.61 -3.26
N LYS A 84 -30.79 -15.37 -3.04
CA LYS A 84 -30.85 -16.84 -3.04
C LYS A 84 -31.67 -17.39 -1.88
N MET A 85 -31.64 -16.76 -0.71
CA MET A 85 -32.45 -17.14 0.44
C MET A 85 -33.94 -16.90 0.18
N GLU A 86 -34.31 -15.76 -0.41
CA GLU A 86 -35.68 -15.49 -0.83
C GLU A 86 -36.17 -16.50 -1.86
N GLU A 87 -35.35 -16.82 -2.86
CA GLU A 87 -35.67 -17.81 -3.89
C GLU A 87 -35.87 -19.21 -3.28
N LEU A 88 -34.98 -19.63 -2.37
CA LEU A 88 -35.12 -20.89 -1.64
C LEU A 88 -36.38 -20.90 -0.77
N SER A 89 -36.65 -19.83 -0.02
CA SER A 89 -37.85 -19.68 0.80
C SER A 89 -39.12 -19.83 -0.03
N LYS A 90 -39.18 -19.11 -1.16
CA LYS A 90 -40.32 -19.15 -2.09
C LYS A 90 -40.52 -20.55 -2.68
N ASN A 91 -39.44 -21.22 -3.07
CA ASN A 91 -39.48 -22.59 -3.57
C ASN A 91 -39.93 -23.59 -2.49
N THR A 92 -39.45 -23.43 -1.25
CA THR A 92 -39.89 -24.25 -0.10
C THR A 92 -41.37 -24.03 0.21
N THR A 93 -41.85 -22.78 0.25
CA THR A 93 -43.28 -22.49 0.45
C THR A 93 -44.14 -23.06 -0.66
N SER A 94 -43.71 -22.96 -1.92
CA SER A 94 -44.41 -23.56 -3.07
C SER A 94 -44.50 -25.08 -2.95
N THR A 95 -43.37 -25.72 -2.59
CA THR A 95 -43.29 -27.18 -2.42
C THR A 95 -44.19 -27.63 -1.26
N ILE A 96 -44.16 -26.94 -0.12
CA ILE A 96 -45.04 -27.20 1.02
C ILE A 96 -46.52 -27.04 0.64
N GLY A 97 -46.86 -26.01 -0.14
CA GLY A 97 -48.22 -25.77 -0.63
C GLY A 97 -48.72 -26.90 -1.55
N GLU A 98 -47.86 -27.44 -2.41
CA GLU A 98 -48.19 -28.61 -3.24
C GLU A 98 -48.33 -29.90 -2.43
N PHE A 99 -47.47 -30.12 -1.44
CA PHE A 99 -47.59 -31.25 -0.52
C PHE A 99 -48.88 -31.18 0.30
N SER A 100 -49.24 -30.00 0.83
CA SER A 100 -50.50 -29.77 1.54
C SER A 100 -51.72 -30.08 0.67
N LYS A 101 -51.72 -29.63 -0.59
CA LYS A 101 -52.80 -29.96 -1.55
C LYS A 101 -52.89 -31.44 -1.88
N ARG A 102 -51.78 -32.18 -1.89
CA ARG A 102 -51.76 -33.63 -2.10
C ARG A 102 -52.21 -34.43 -0.87
N LEU A 103 -51.95 -33.93 0.33
CA LEU A 103 -52.33 -34.57 1.59
C LEU A 103 -53.81 -34.36 1.95
N TYR A 104 -54.43 -33.32 1.41
CA TYR A 104 -55.85 -33.01 1.63
C TYR A 104 -56.79 -33.72 0.63
N ARG A 105 -56.26 -34.54 -0.29
CA ARG A 105 -57.02 -35.28 -1.29
C ARG A 105 -57.01 -36.78 -1.01
#